data_AF-A0A2E0V345-F1
#
_entry.id   AF-A0A2E0V345-F1
#
_cell.length_a   1.000
_cell.length_b   1.000
_cell.length_c   1.000
_cell.angle_alpha   90.00
_cell.angle_beta   90.00
_cell.angle_gamma   90.00
#
_symmetry.space_group_name_H-M   'P 1'
#
loop_
_entity.id
_entity.type
_entity.pdbx_description
1 polymer ?
#
loop_
_entity_poly.entity_id
_entity_poly.type
_entity_poly.pdbx_seq_one_letter_code
_entity_poly.pdbx_strand_id
1 'polypeptide(L)'
;MTFLAPAFAEEKQDDPKDEPDIELPEIEYPKPETESQIKAAAKHREGSQNLAGEQDELAADVQDLIEEQTDEKVIALLEEVEEVMAEVIDSLDAVKTGGPTIAAETEIIEKIFEAAKQRSQQNGGT
;
A
#
# COMPACT_ATOMS: atom_id res chain seq x y z
N MET A 1 -46.26 -3.76 87.71
CA MET A 1 -47.46 -3.97 86.89
C MET A 1 -47.26 -3.20 85.60
N THR A 2 -47.13 -3.94 84.50
CA THR A 2 -47.36 -3.55 83.10
C THR A 2 -46.49 -2.48 82.43
N PHE A 3 -45.76 -2.97 81.43
CA PHE A 3 -45.13 -2.38 80.24
C PHE A 3 -45.75 -1.10 79.65
N LEU A 4 -44.89 -0.28 79.03
CA LEU A 4 -44.99 0.05 77.60
C LEU A 4 -43.66 0.61 77.06
N ALA A 5 -43.11 0.00 76.00
CA ALA A 5 -42.10 0.60 75.13
C ALA A 5 -42.78 1.15 73.87
N PRO A 6 -42.17 2.15 73.21
CA PRO A 6 -41.93 2.04 71.77
C PRO A 6 -40.48 2.48 71.44
N ALA A 7 -39.69 1.67 70.73
CA ALA A 7 -39.68 1.56 69.27
C ALA A 7 -39.38 2.91 68.59
N PHE A 8 -38.09 3.20 68.37
CA PHE A 8 -37.67 4.10 67.31
C PHE A 8 -36.74 3.34 66.36
N ALA A 9 -37.15 3.40 65.09
CA ALA A 9 -36.66 2.63 63.98
C ALA A 9 -35.27 3.10 63.53
N GLU A 10 -34.51 2.13 63.02
CA GLU A 10 -33.28 2.33 62.28
C GLU A 10 -33.63 3.00 60.94
N GLU A 11 -33.38 4.31 60.84
CA GLU A 11 -33.53 5.01 59.57
C GLU A 11 -32.33 4.68 58.70
N LYS A 12 -32.62 3.95 57.63
CA LYS A 12 -31.65 3.47 56.64
C LYS A 12 -30.89 4.64 56.04
N GLN A 13 -29.59 4.42 55.87
CA GLN A 13 -28.72 5.16 54.98
C GLN A 13 -29.36 5.23 53.58
N ASP A 14 -29.88 6.41 53.20
CA ASP A 14 -30.24 6.72 51.82
C ASP A 14 -28.94 7.04 51.08
N ASP A 15 -28.39 6.02 50.41
CA ASP A 15 -27.47 6.24 49.31
C ASP A 15 -28.22 7.03 48.22
N PRO A 16 -27.71 8.16 47.71
CA PRO A 16 -28.34 8.83 46.59
C PRO A 16 -28.14 7.97 45.33
N LYS A 17 -29.12 7.11 45.06
CA LYS A 17 -29.36 6.60 43.71
C LYS A 17 -30.26 7.59 43.03
N ASP A 18 -29.73 8.21 41.99
CA ASP A 18 -30.36 8.29 40.67
C ASP A 18 -29.48 9.24 39.86
N GLU A 19 -28.41 8.70 39.28
CA GLU A 19 -27.83 9.33 38.10
C GLU A 19 -28.96 9.42 37.08
N PRO A 20 -29.24 10.60 36.48
CA PRO A 20 -30.27 10.67 35.47
C PRO A 20 -29.91 9.69 34.34
N ASP A 21 -30.82 8.79 34.00
CA ASP A 21 -30.73 7.97 32.78
C ASP A 21 -30.76 8.92 31.57
N ILE A 22 -29.60 9.48 31.24
CA ILE A 22 -29.40 10.22 30.00
C ILE A 22 -29.27 9.14 28.92
N GLU A 23 -30.39 8.80 28.29
CA GLU A 23 -30.38 8.05 27.03
C GLU A 23 -29.68 8.91 25.96
N LEU A 24 -28.37 8.73 25.82
CA LEU A 24 -27.62 9.28 24.70
C LEU A 24 -28.22 8.68 23.41
N PRO A 25 -28.53 9.50 22.39
CA PRO A 25 -28.99 8.96 21.13
C PRO A 25 -27.91 8.03 20.55
N GLU A 26 -28.32 6.83 20.13
CA GLU A 26 -27.42 5.92 19.42
C GLU A 26 -27.06 6.55 18.07
N ILE A 27 -25.84 7.08 17.98
CA ILE A 27 -25.32 7.66 16.74
C ILE A 27 -24.83 6.50 15.87
N GLU A 28 -25.60 6.13 14.85
CA GLU A 28 -25.09 5.28 13.77
C GLU A 28 -24.04 6.07 12.98
N TYR A 29 -22.77 5.73 13.20
CA TYR A 29 -21.70 6.21 12.34
C TYR A 29 -21.82 5.52 10.98
N PRO A 30 -21.75 6.25 9.86
CA PRO A 30 -21.67 5.61 8.56
C PRO A 30 -20.47 4.65 8.55
N LYS A 31 -20.65 3.50 7.90
CA LYS A 31 -19.52 2.58 7.69
C LYS A 31 -18.33 3.37 7.12
N PRO A 32 -17.11 3.12 7.62
CA PRO A 32 -15.94 3.93 7.28
C PRO A 32 -15.64 3.93 5.79
N GLU A 33 -16.08 2.90 5.06
CA GLU A 33 -15.95 2.78 3.61
C GLU A 33 -17.28 2.32 2.98
N THR A 34 -17.60 2.92 1.84
CA THR A 34 -18.70 2.50 0.97
C THR A 34 -18.33 1.22 0.21
N GLU A 35 -19.32 0.44 -0.22
CA GLU A 35 -19.09 -0.75 -1.06
C GLU A 35 -18.31 -0.41 -2.34
N SER A 36 -18.54 0.78 -2.90
CA SER A 36 -17.80 1.28 -4.06
C SER A 36 -16.32 1.47 -3.77
N GLN A 37 -15.96 2.00 -2.59
CA GLN A 37 -14.56 2.20 -2.20
C GLN A 37 -13.85 0.85 -2.01
N ILE A 38 -14.50 -0.10 -1.34
CA ILE A 38 -13.97 -1.46 -1.15
C ILE A 38 -13.70 -2.13 -2.50
N LYS A 39 -14.64 -2.04 -3.45
CA LYS A 39 -14.48 -2.60 -4.80
C LYS A 39 -13.37 -1.91 -5.59
N ALA A 40 -13.25 -0.59 -5.49
CA ALA A 40 -12.20 0.17 -6.15
C ALA A 40 -10.81 -0.21 -5.61
N ALA A 41 -10.67 -0.35 -4.30
CA ALA A 41 -9.41 -0.78 -3.66
C ALA A 41 -9.02 -2.21 -4.07
N ALA A 42 -9.98 -3.13 -4.14
CA ALA A 42 -9.73 -4.49 -4.61
C ALA A 42 -9.25 -4.50 -6.07
N LYS A 43 -9.90 -3.73 -6.95
CA LYS A 43 -9.51 -3.61 -8.36
C LYS A 43 -8.14 -2.97 -8.53
N HIS A 44 -7.81 -1.96 -7.73
CA HIS A 44 -6.50 -1.31 -7.77
C HIS A 44 -5.39 -2.28 -7.34
N ARG A 45 -5.60 -3.05 -6.26
CA ARG A 45 -4.68 -4.12 -5.85
C ARG A 45 -4.45 -5.15 -6.96
N GLU A 46 -5.53 -5.66 -7.56
CA GLU A 46 -5.45 -6.62 -8.66
C GLU A 46 -4.67 -6.04 -9.84
N GLY A 47 -4.96 -4.81 -10.25
CA GLY A 47 -4.24 -4.13 -11.32
C GLY A 47 -2.75 -3.92 -11.00
N SER A 48 -2.42 -3.58 -9.76
CA SER A 48 -1.04 -3.40 -9.30
C SER A 48 -0.24 -4.70 -9.38
N GLN A 49 -0.84 -5.81 -8.95
CA GLN A 49 -0.19 -7.13 -8.98
C GLN A 49 -0.06 -7.68 -10.40
N ASN A 50 -1.06 -7.45 -11.26
CA ASN A 50 -0.94 -7.82 -12.67
C ASN A 50 0.19 -7.03 -13.35
N LEU A 51 0.28 -5.72 -13.08
CA LEU A 51 1.37 -4.91 -13.60
C LEU A 51 2.73 -5.36 -13.05
N ALA A 52 2.82 -5.78 -11.79
CA ALA A 52 4.05 -6.36 -11.22
C ALA A 52 4.49 -7.61 -12.02
N GLY A 53 3.54 -8.50 -12.36
CA GLY A 53 3.82 -9.66 -13.22
C GLY A 53 4.27 -9.28 -14.63
N GLU A 54 3.66 -8.27 -15.24
CA GLU A 54 4.10 -7.74 -16.54
C GLU A 54 5.53 -7.15 -16.47
N GLN A 55 5.89 -6.50 -15.36
CA GLN A 55 7.25 -5.99 -15.14
C GLN A 55 8.27 -7.13 -14.92
N ASP A 56 7.88 -8.23 -14.25
CA ASP A 56 8.73 -9.41 -14.09
C ASP A 56 9.03 -10.09 -15.44
N GLU A 57 8.02 -10.23 -16.30
CA GLU A 57 8.21 -10.72 -17.68
C GLU A 57 9.17 -9.82 -18.47
N LEU A 58 9.02 -8.49 -18.37
CA LEU A 58 9.91 -7.55 -19.04
C LEU A 58 11.33 -7.56 -18.44
N ALA A 59 11.48 -7.81 -17.14
CA ALA A 59 12.79 -7.92 -16.50
C ALA A 59 13.56 -9.14 -17.03
N ALA A 60 12.86 -10.25 -17.27
CA ALA A 60 13.44 -11.41 -17.94
C ALA A 60 13.92 -11.08 -19.36
N ASP A 61 13.15 -10.31 -20.14
CA ASP A 61 13.59 -9.84 -21.47
C ASP A 61 14.85 -8.95 -21.37
N VAL A 62 14.98 -8.14 -20.32
CA VAL A 62 16.19 -7.32 -20.07
C VAL A 62 17.40 -8.21 -19.75
N GLN A 63 17.22 -9.26 -18.93
CA GLN A 63 18.29 -10.24 -18.67
C GLN A 63 18.76 -10.92 -19.95
N ASP A 64 17.85 -11.37 -20.81
CA ASP A 64 18.19 -11.94 -22.11
C ASP A 64 18.97 -10.94 -22.97
N LEU A 65 18.57 -9.66 -22.97
CA LEU A 65 19.29 -8.60 -23.69
C LEU A 65 20.72 -8.40 -23.18
N ILE A 66 20.92 -8.46 -21.85
CA ILE A 66 22.24 -8.37 -21.21
C ILE A 66 23.14 -9.52 -21.68
N GLU A 67 22.64 -10.75 -21.64
CA GLU A 67 23.38 -11.95 -22.04
C GLU A 67 23.86 -11.89 -23.51
N GLU A 68 23.08 -11.24 -24.37
CA GLU A 68 23.43 -11.05 -25.79
C GLU A 68 24.39 -9.88 -26.05
N GLN A 69 24.58 -8.96 -25.10
CA GLN A 69 25.46 -7.80 -25.29
C GLN A 69 26.94 -8.14 -25.14
N THR A 70 27.77 -7.35 -25.83
CA THR A 70 29.24 -7.40 -25.69
C THR A 70 29.86 -6.03 -25.41
N ASP A 71 29.07 -4.95 -25.51
CA ASP A 71 29.52 -3.61 -25.11
C ASP A 71 29.33 -3.43 -23.62
N GLU A 72 30.45 -3.27 -22.89
CA GLU A 72 30.46 -3.13 -21.44
C GLU A 72 29.60 -1.95 -20.92
N LYS A 73 29.45 -0.87 -21.71
CA LYS A 73 28.63 0.27 -21.30
C LYS A 73 27.15 0.00 -21.50
N VAL A 74 26.77 -0.71 -22.57
CA VAL A 74 25.38 -1.14 -22.76
C VAL A 74 24.99 -2.16 -21.70
N ILE A 75 25.88 -3.10 -21.36
CA ILE A 75 25.68 -4.07 -20.28
C ILE A 75 25.42 -3.34 -18.96
N ALA A 76 26.30 -2.42 -18.54
CA ALA A 76 26.13 -1.69 -17.29
C ALA A 76 24.81 -0.90 -17.22
N LEU A 77 24.38 -0.28 -18.33
CA LEU A 77 23.11 0.43 -18.37
C LEU A 77 21.90 -0.50 -18.23
N LEU A 78 21.97 -1.71 -18.81
CA LEU A 78 20.90 -2.70 -18.70
C LEU A 78 20.90 -3.39 -17.33
N GLU A 79 22.04 -3.61 -16.69
CA GLU A 79 22.14 -4.08 -15.30
C GLU A 79 21.48 -3.07 -14.33
N GLU A 80 21.73 -1.77 -14.53
CA GLU A 80 21.04 -0.73 -13.74
C GLU A 80 19.52 -0.71 -14.00
N VAL A 81 19.07 -1.03 -15.22
CA VAL A 81 17.64 -1.19 -15.52
C VAL A 81 17.06 -2.34 -14.72
N GLU A 82 17.72 -3.50 -14.72
CA GLU A 82 17.27 -4.69 -13.98
C GLU A 82 17.14 -4.41 -12.47
N GLU A 83 18.11 -3.72 -11.88
CA GLU A 83 18.07 -3.34 -10.46
C GLU A 83 16.84 -2.48 -10.14
N VAL A 84 16.55 -1.45 -10.94
CA VAL A 84 15.38 -0.58 -10.71
C VAL A 84 14.08 -1.32 -10.99
N MET A 85 14.05 -2.22 -11.98
CA MET A 85 12.88 -3.05 -12.27
C MET A 85 12.50 -3.95 -11.09
N ALA A 86 13.48 -4.55 -10.42
CA ALA A 86 13.24 -5.35 -9.21
C ALA A 86 12.55 -4.52 -8.10
N GLU A 87 13.00 -3.28 -7.88
CA GLU A 87 12.39 -2.38 -6.90
C GLU A 87 10.96 -1.96 -7.28
N VAL A 88 10.69 -1.79 -8.57
CA VAL A 88 9.35 -1.48 -9.09
C VAL A 88 8.41 -2.66 -8.90
N ILE A 89 8.83 -3.88 -9.22
CA ILE A 89 8.05 -5.11 -9.01
C ILE A 89 7.66 -5.23 -7.53
N ASP A 90 8.62 -5.12 -6.61
CA ASP A 90 8.37 -5.16 -5.16
C ASP A 90 7.38 -4.07 -4.71
N SER A 91 7.48 -2.88 -5.29
CA SER A 91 6.59 -1.75 -4.99
C SER A 91 5.16 -2.00 -5.48
N LEU A 92 5.02 -2.52 -6.69
CA LEU A 92 3.73 -2.86 -7.31
C LEU A 92 3.04 -4.02 -6.58
N ASP A 93 3.78 -5.04 -6.16
CA ASP A 93 3.26 -6.13 -5.32
C ASP A 93 2.76 -5.63 -3.97
N ALA A 94 3.44 -4.63 -3.40
CA ALA A 94 3.04 -3.95 -2.18
C ALA A 94 1.92 -2.91 -2.39
N VAL A 95 1.36 -2.78 -3.61
CA VAL A 95 0.32 -1.80 -3.98
C VAL A 95 0.77 -0.34 -3.79
N LYS A 96 2.09 -0.12 -3.78
CA LYS A 96 2.70 1.22 -3.73
C LYS A 96 2.81 1.70 -5.17
N THR A 97 1.79 2.38 -5.67
CA THR A 97 1.75 2.94 -7.04
C THR A 97 1.88 4.47 -7.03
N GLY A 98 2.60 5.01 -6.04
CA GLY A 98 2.74 6.44 -5.80
C GLY A 98 3.89 7.07 -6.59
N GLY A 99 4.17 8.33 -6.29
CA GLY A 99 5.25 9.10 -6.93
C GLY A 99 6.61 8.39 -7.00
N PRO A 100 7.09 7.71 -5.94
CA PRO A 100 8.37 6.98 -6.00
C PRO A 100 8.39 5.88 -7.07
N THR A 101 7.34 5.06 -7.14
CA THR A 101 7.23 3.98 -8.13
C THR A 101 7.17 4.53 -9.55
N ILE A 102 6.41 5.60 -9.75
CA ILE A 102 6.32 6.27 -11.06
C ILE A 102 7.67 6.88 -11.47
N ALA A 103 8.42 7.42 -10.51
CA ALA A 103 9.75 7.95 -10.78
C ALA A 103 10.73 6.84 -11.17
N ALA A 104 10.69 5.69 -10.47
CA ALA A 104 11.50 4.52 -10.80
C ALA A 104 11.14 3.95 -12.20
N GLU A 105 9.85 3.85 -12.54
CA GLU A 105 9.42 3.49 -13.91
C GLU A 105 9.93 4.47 -14.97
N THR A 106 9.97 5.77 -14.64
CA THR A 106 10.53 6.79 -15.54
C THR A 106 12.03 6.60 -15.73
N GLU A 107 12.75 6.32 -14.64
CA GLU A 107 14.19 6.05 -14.66
C GLU A 107 14.53 4.82 -15.50
N ILE A 108 13.75 3.74 -15.40
CA ILE A 108 13.87 2.54 -16.27
C ILE A 108 13.82 2.94 -17.74
N ILE A 109 12.82 3.74 -18.14
CA ILE A 109 12.66 4.19 -19.53
C ILE A 109 13.86 5.03 -19.99
N GLU A 110 14.33 5.94 -19.13
CA GLU A 110 15.49 6.80 -19.44
C GLU A 110 16.76 5.98 -19.65
N LYS A 111 17.04 5.01 -18.78
CA LYS A 111 18.22 4.14 -18.90
C LYS A 111 18.14 3.22 -20.12
N ILE A 112 16.98 2.64 -20.42
CA ILE A 112 16.78 1.87 -21.67
C ILE A 112 17.06 2.75 -22.89
N PHE A 113 16.59 4.00 -22.88
CA PHE A 113 16.86 4.95 -23.97
C PHE A 113 18.36 5.26 -24.10
N GLU A 114 19.06 5.45 -22.98
CA GLU A 114 20.52 5.64 -22.98
C GLU A 114 21.27 4.42 -23.51
N ALA A 115 20.87 3.20 -23.10
CA ALA A 115 21.43 1.95 -23.60
C ALA A 115 21.24 1.82 -25.12
N ALA A 116 20.03 2.10 -25.61
CA ALA A 116 19.73 2.10 -27.05
C ALA A 116 20.56 3.12 -27.82
N LYS A 117 20.73 4.33 -27.26
CA LYS A 117 21.57 5.37 -27.85
C LYS A 117 23.04 4.94 -27.90
N GLN A 118 23.59 4.38 -26.83
CA GLN A 118 24.96 3.87 -26.78
C GLN A 118 25.19 2.77 -27.83
N ARG A 119 24.27 1.80 -27.93
CA ARG A 119 24.30 0.75 -28.95
C ARG A 119 24.24 1.31 -30.38
N SER A 120 23.43 2.35 -30.61
CA SER A 120 23.33 2.97 -31.95
C SER A 120 24.64 3.64 -32.39
N GLN A 121 25.43 4.17 -31.46
CA GLN A 121 26.70 4.82 -31.76
C GLN A 121 27.79 3.81 -32.16
N GLN A 122 27.74 2.58 -31.64
CA GLN A 122 28.61 1.49 -32.10
C GLN A 122 28.29 1.06 -33.53
N ASN A 123 27.02 0.97 -33.90
CA ASN A 123 26.59 0.49 -35.21
C ASN A 123 26.72 1.53 -36.35
N GLY A 124 27.03 2.79 -36.03
CA GLY A 124 27.15 3.89 -37.00
C GLY A 124 28.56 4.13 -37.56
N GLY A 125 29.52 3.27 -37.27
CA GLY A 125 30.92 3.41 -37.70
C GLY A 125 31.30 2.53 -38.90
N THR A 126 30.79 2.83 -40.10
CA THR A 126 31.34 2.35 -41.38
C THR A 126 31.33 3.44 -42.44
#